data_AF-A0A920DEL6-F1
#
_entry.id   AF-A0A920DEL6-F1
#
_cell.length_a   1.000
_cell.length_b   1.000
_cell.length_c   1.000
_cell.angle_alpha   90.00
_cell.angle_beta   90.00
_cell.angle_gamma   90.00
#
_symmetry.space_group_name_H-M   'P 1'
#
loop_
_entity.id
_entity.type
_entity.pdbx_description
1 polymer ?
#
loop_
_entity_poly.entity_id
_entity_poly.type
_entity_poly.pdbx_seq_one_letter_code
_entity_poly.pdbx_strand_id
1 'polypeptide(L)'
;MNRKTAIFTGKLLSLTKPDKIWSSADPVKAQFEVKQVWKGELDSQTTVYTALSSESCGYEGFEVNEEFIVFAYGKPDRLQTGLCEGTKNLKSAQEELKILGAGYEPSKITSHQENPLELSYFNKETNNRFLIVLVFLISLTLFILLVIFLRRRRW
;
A
#
# COMPACT_ATOMS: atom_id res chain seq x y z
N MET A 1 11.93 22.92 1.74
CA MET A 1 11.78 22.04 0.56
C MET A 1 12.65 20.78 0.54
N ASN A 2 13.97 20.85 0.80
CA ASN A 2 14.92 19.77 0.42
C ASN A 2 14.62 18.37 0.97
N ARG A 3 14.04 18.23 2.17
CA ARG A 3 13.70 16.92 2.76
C ARG A 3 12.38 16.31 2.24
N LYS A 4 11.51 17.11 1.63
CA LYS A 4 10.21 16.61 1.14
C LYS A 4 10.46 15.79 -0.12
N THR A 5 9.87 14.61 -0.20
CA THR A 5 9.94 13.75 -1.37
C THR A 5 8.66 13.83 -2.20
N ALA A 6 7.56 14.29 -1.60
CA ALA A 6 6.31 14.57 -2.31
C ALA A 6 5.64 15.85 -1.81
N ILE A 7 5.04 16.62 -2.73
CA ILE A 7 4.21 17.79 -2.42
C ILE A 7 3.02 17.75 -3.37
N PHE A 8 1.81 17.69 -2.82
CA PHE A 8 0.60 17.56 -3.61
C PHE A 8 -0.61 18.16 -2.90
N THR A 9 -1.68 18.41 -3.66
CA THR A 9 -3.01 18.65 -3.12
C THR A 9 -3.89 17.45 -3.39
N GLY A 10 -4.79 17.15 -2.47
CA GLY A 10 -5.69 16.03 -2.61
C GLY A 10 -6.88 16.11 -1.69
N LYS A 11 -7.95 15.43 -2.09
CA LYS A 11 -9.14 15.23 -1.28
C LYS A 11 -8.93 14.01 -0.39
N LEU A 12 -9.19 14.13 0.90
CA LEU A 12 -9.09 13.00 1.82
C LEU A 12 -10.28 12.05 1.62
N LEU A 13 -9.99 10.79 1.26
CA LEU A 13 -10.97 9.74 1.03
C LEU A 13 -11.28 8.95 2.31
N SER A 14 -10.25 8.64 3.10
CA SER A 14 -10.41 7.91 4.35
C SER A 14 -9.28 8.19 5.31
N LEU A 15 -9.58 8.02 6.60
CA LEU A 15 -8.64 8.15 7.70
C LEU A 15 -8.80 6.95 8.63
N THR A 16 -7.73 6.19 8.85
CA THR A 16 -7.74 4.98 9.68
C THR A 16 -6.75 5.14 10.82
N LYS A 17 -7.30 5.16 12.04
CA LYS A 17 -6.53 5.18 13.29
C LYS A 17 -6.15 3.75 13.70
N PRO A 18 -5.09 3.56 14.50
CA PRO A 18 -4.74 2.24 15.03
C PRO A 18 -5.82 1.76 16.01
N ASP A 19 -6.10 0.44 16.01
CA ASP A 19 -7.09 -0.16 16.92
C ASP A 19 -6.68 -0.07 18.40
N LYS A 20 -5.37 -0.11 18.65
CA LYS A 20 -4.80 0.03 19.98
C LYS A 20 -3.78 1.16 19.96
N ILE A 21 -3.95 2.11 20.88
CA ILE A 21 -3.06 3.25 21.05
C ILE A 21 -2.03 2.89 22.14
N TRP A 22 -0.76 2.98 21.77
CA TRP A 22 0.41 2.80 22.61
C TRP A 22 1.17 4.12 22.78
N SER A 23 1.12 5.02 21.79
CA SER A 23 1.85 6.29 21.78
C SER A 23 1.14 7.37 20.95
N SER A 24 1.40 8.64 21.26
CA SER A 24 1.00 9.78 20.40
C SER A 24 1.63 9.72 19.00
N ALA A 25 2.72 8.95 18.84
CA ALA A 25 3.39 8.71 17.58
C ALA A 25 2.78 7.57 16.74
N ASP A 26 1.75 6.89 17.24
CA ASP A 26 1.17 5.77 16.49
C ASP A 26 0.65 6.23 15.13
N PRO A 27 0.82 5.42 14.07
CA PRO A 27 0.54 5.85 12.71
C PRO A 27 -0.96 5.87 12.42
N VAL A 28 -1.42 6.99 11.89
CA VAL A 28 -2.76 7.16 11.28
C VAL A 28 -2.59 7.17 9.77
N LYS A 29 -3.31 6.27 9.09
CA LYS A 29 -3.29 6.13 7.64
C LYS A 29 -4.30 7.09 7.00
N ALA A 30 -3.86 7.95 6.11
CA ALA A 30 -4.69 8.87 5.34
C ALA A 30 -4.65 8.51 3.85
N GLN A 31 -5.80 8.22 3.25
CA GLN A 31 -5.93 7.89 1.83
C GLN A 31 -6.40 9.13 1.07
N PHE A 32 -5.65 9.57 0.06
CA PHE A 32 -5.97 10.75 -0.73
C PHE A 32 -6.33 10.39 -2.17
N GLU A 33 -7.31 11.09 -2.72
CA GLU A 33 -7.44 11.31 -4.16
C GLU A 33 -6.56 12.51 -4.52
N VAL A 34 -5.47 12.26 -5.26
CA VAL A 34 -4.50 13.28 -5.62
C VAL A 34 -5.05 14.14 -6.76
N LYS A 35 -4.97 15.47 -6.61
CA LYS A 35 -5.49 16.44 -7.59
C LYS A 35 -4.38 17.11 -8.38
N GLN A 36 -3.35 17.60 -7.69
CA GLN A 36 -2.21 18.29 -8.31
C GLN A 36 -0.93 17.99 -7.56
N VAL A 37 0.17 17.85 -8.28
CA VAL A 37 1.48 17.48 -7.73
C VAL A 37 2.52 18.55 -8.10
N TRP A 38 3.42 18.86 -7.17
CA TRP A 38 4.57 19.75 -7.39
C TRP A 38 5.90 19.03 -7.21
N LYS A 39 5.91 17.90 -6.51
CA LYS A 39 7.10 17.10 -6.28
C LYS A 39 6.72 15.63 -6.07
N GLY A 40 7.56 14.74 -6.58
CA GLY A 40 7.40 13.29 -6.44
C GLY A 40 6.50 12.67 -7.51
N GLU A 41 6.65 11.38 -7.75
CA GLU A 41 5.77 10.63 -8.65
C GLU A 41 4.67 9.99 -7.81
N LEU A 42 3.42 10.42 -8.03
CA LEU A 42 2.26 9.98 -7.26
C LEU A 42 1.17 9.50 -8.20
N ASP A 43 0.52 8.39 -7.83
CA ASP A 43 -0.68 7.91 -8.49
C ASP A 43 -1.89 8.77 -8.11
N SER A 44 -2.97 8.67 -8.91
CA SER A 44 -4.24 9.36 -8.65
C SER A 44 -4.85 9.05 -7.27
N GLN A 45 -4.44 7.95 -6.64
CA GLN A 45 -4.67 7.69 -5.22
C GLN A 45 -3.37 7.35 -4.51
N THR A 46 -3.11 8.01 -3.37
CA THR A 46 -1.89 7.82 -2.59
C THR A 46 -2.21 7.65 -1.11
N THR A 47 -1.45 6.80 -0.43
CA THR A 47 -1.51 6.64 1.04
C THR A 47 -0.45 7.51 1.69
N VAL A 48 -0.81 8.23 2.76
CA VAL A 48 0.13 9.00 3.57
C VAL A 48 -0.02 8.69 5.07
N TYR A 49 1.15 8.54 5.70
CA TYR A 49 1.51 8.44 7.11
C TYR A 49 1.32 9.73 7.92
N THR A 50 0.57 9.80 9.01
CA THR A 50 0.77 10.85 10.03
C THR A 50 0.82 10.24 11.43
N ALA A 51 1.49 10.87 12.39
CA ALA A 51 1.33 10.52 13.80
C ALA A 51 -0.10 10.82 14.28
N LEU A 52 -0.53 10.13 15.33
CA LEU A 52 -1.87 10.21 15.89
C LEU A 52 -2.19 11.57 16.51
N SER A 53 -1.21 12.20 17.14
CA SER A 53 -1.41 13.45 17.87
C SER A 53 -0.35 14.50 17.53
N SER A 54 -0.75 15.77 17.65
CA SER A 54 0.11 16.94 17.47
C SER A 54 1.34 16.96 18.38
N GLU A 55 1.30 16.31 19.55
CA GLU A 55 2.47 16.13 20.42
C GLU A 55 3.64 15.43 19.71
N SER A 56 3.33 14.53 18.77
CA SER A 56 4.29 13.83 17.92
C SER A 56 4.31 14.38 16.49
N CYS A 57 3.99 15.67 16.31
CA CYS A 57 3.86 16.33 15.01
C CYS A 57 2.74 15.76 14.11
N GLY A 58 1.78 15.02 14.66
CA GLY A 58 0.65 14.46 13.92
C GLY A 58 -0.35 15.52 13.47
N TYR A 59 -0.91 15.36 12.27
CA TYR A 59 -1.95 16.25 11.76
C TYR A 59 -3.36 15.76 12.15
N GLU A 60 -3.90 16.34 13.23
CA GLU A 60 -5.22 15.98 13.77
C GLU A 60 -6.38 16.63 13.00
N GLY A 61 -6.12 17.68 12.23
CA GLY A 61 -7.13 18.44 11.47
C GLY A 61 -7.59 17.78 10.17
N PHE A 62 -7.39 16.46 10.00
CA PHE A 62 -7.87 15.74 8.83
C PHE A 62 -9.37 15.47 8.92
N GLU A 63 -10.10 15.85 7.87
CA GLU A 63 -11.53 15.66 7.74
C GLU A 63 -11.81 14.98 6.40
N VAL A 64 -12.54 13.86 6.45
CA VAL A 64 -12.87 13.11 5.24
C VAL A 64 -13.75 13.99 4.33
N ASN A 65 -13.47 13.93 3.02
CA ASN A 65 -14.02 14.76 1.97
C ASN A 65 -13.53 16.21 1.87
N GLU A 66 -12.67 16.68 2.78
CA GLU A 66 -12.01 17.97 2.65
C GLU A 66 -10.72 17.86 1.82
N GLU A 67 -10.24 19.01 1.34
CA GLU A 67 -9.03 19.11 0.53
C GLU A 67 -7.87 19.65 1.36
N PHE A 68 -6.68 19.12 1.09
CA PHE A 68 -5.47 19.44 1.83
C PHE A 68 -4.32 19.70 0.87
N ILE A 69 -3.39 20.56 1.29
CA ILE A 69 -2.03 20.53 0.77
C ILE A 69 -1.18 19.64 1.67
N VAL A 70 -0.48 18.69 1.08
CA VAL A 70 0.29 17.68 1.79
C VAL A 70 1.75 17.81 1.43
N PHE A 71 2.58 18.05 2.44
CA PHE A 71 4.05 18.08 2.31
C PHE A 71 4.63 16.81 2.89
N ALA A 72 4.85 15.80 2.06
CA ALA A 72 5.29 14.49 2.51
C ALA A 72 6.78 14.23 2.31
N TYR A 73 7.32 13.32 3.12
CA TYR A 73 8.68 12.79 3.02
C TYR A 73 8.68 11.27 3.14
N GLY A 74 9.81 10.64 2.82
CA GLY A 74 9.96 9.19 2.85
C GLY A 74 9.90 8.56 1.46
N LYS A 75 9.73 7.25 1.43
CA LYS A 75 9.66 6.47 0.19
C LYS A 75 8.23 6.46 -0.36
N PRO A 76 8.02 6.25 -1.67
CA PRO A 76 6.68 6.24 -2.29
C PRO A 76 5.68 5.29 -1.60
N ASP A 77 6.14 4.13 -1.14
CA ASP A 77 5.34 3.12 -0.43
C ASP A 77 5.09 3.45 1.05
N ARG A 78 5.78 4.46 1.60
CA ARG A 78 5.70 4.84 3.01
C ARG A 78 5.92 6.34 3.22
N LEU A 79 5.12 7.14 2.51
CA LEU A 79 5.11 8.59 2.67
C LEU A 79 4.59 8.97 4.05
N GLN A 80 5.23 9.96 4.67
CA GLN A 80 4.87 10.51 5.98
C GLN A 80 4.70 12.02 5.90
N THR A 81 3.80 12.54 6.72
CA THR A 81 3.38 13.93 6.80
C THR A 81 2.99 14.29 8.23
N GLY A 82 2.70 15.56 8.46
CA GLY A 82 2.34 16.07 9.78
C GLY A 82 2.26 17.60 9.82
N LEU A 83 1.99 18.12 11.02
CA LEU A 83 1.96 19.57 11.29
C LEU A 83 3.32 20.21 11.04
N CYS A 84 4.38 19.55 11.48
CA CYS A 84 5.76 20.02 11.39
C CYS A 84 6.27 20.04 9.93
N GLU A 85 5.60 19.32 9.04
CA GLU A 85 5.89 19.28 7.62
C GLU A 85 5.25 20.43 6.85
N GLY A 86 4.23 21.09 7.41
CA GLY A 86 3.45 22.15 6.78
C GLY A 86 2.14 21.69 6.15
N THR A 87 1.71 20.44 6.38
CA THR A 87 0.43 19.95 5.88
C THR A 87 -0.73 20.67 6.55
N LYS A 88 -1.71 21.09 5.75
CA LYS A 88 -2.86 21.88 6.21
C LYS A 88 -4.03 21.79 5.24
N ASN A 89 -5.21 22.23 5.69
CA ASN A 89 -6.39 22.35 4.84
C ASN A 89 -6.10 23.31 3.67
N LEU A 90 -6.58 22.97 2.47
CA LEU A 90 -6.32 23.74 1.25
C LEU A 90 -6.87 25.16 1.34
N LYS A 91 -7.97 25.38 2.07
CA LYS A 91 -8.59 26.69 2.29
C LYS A 91 -7.69 27.66 3.05
N SER A 92 -6.65 27.19 3.74
CA SER A 92 -5.69 28.02 4.48
C SER A 92 -4.27 28.01 3.88
N ALA A 93 -4.14 27.54 2.62
CA ALA A 93 -2.84 27.32 1.97
C ALA A 93 -2.53 28.28 0.81
N GLN A 94 -3.19 29.45 0.73
CA GLN A 94 -3.06 30.35 -0.43
C GLN A 94 -1.62 30.87 -0.62
N GLU A 95 -0.89 31.09 0.46
CA GLU A 95 0.50 31.55 0.39
C GLU A 95 1.41 30.45 -0.18
N GLU A 96 1.25 29.21 0.28
CA GLU A 96 1.99 28.06 -0.22
C GLU A 96 1.72 27.82 -1.70
N LEU A 97 0.45 27.87 -2.11
CA LEU A 97 0.06 27.68 -3.52
C LEU A 97 0.67 28.78 -4.41
N LYS A 98 0.74 30.02 -3.93
CA LYS A 98 1.39 31.12 -4.65
C LYS A 98 2.89 30.88 -4.85
N ILE A 99 3.57 30.35 -3.83
CA ILE A 99 5.00 30.03 -3.89
C ILE A 99 5.26 28.82 -4.80
N LEU A 100 4.41 27.81 -4.72
CA LEU A 100 4.55 26.56 -5.49
C LEU A 100 4.23 26.74 -6.98
N GLY A 101 3.32 27.65 -7.32
CA GLY A 101 2.96 27.94 -8.71
C GLY A 101 2.22 26.79 -9.38
N ALA A 102 2.46 26.59 -10.67
CA ALA A 102 1.83 25.52 -11.44
C ALA A 102 2.40 24.14 -11.07
N GLY A 103 1.50 23.18 -10.82
CA GLY A 103 1.84 21.77 -10.66
C GLY A 103 1.54 20.95 -11.92
N TYR A 104 1.61 19.63 -11.80
CA TYR A 104 1.26 18.66 -12.83
C TYR A 104 0.23 17.64 -12.30
N GLU A 105 -0.41 16.93 -13.22
CA GLU A 105 -1.37 15.86 -12.87
C GLU A 105 -0.66 14.64 -12.28
N PRO A 106 -1.29 13.92 -11.34
CA PRO A 106 -0.76 12.64 -10.87
C PRO A 106 -0.73 11.60 -12.00
N SER A 107 0.10 10.58 -11.84
CA SER A 107 0.09 9.41 -12.71
C SER A 107 -1.29 8.78 -12.70
N LYS A 108 -1.87 8.58 -13.88
CA LYS A 108 -3.12 7.82 -14.01
C LYS A 108 -2.83 6.39 -13.58
N ILE A 109 -3.67 5.82 -12.71
CA ILE A 109 -3.68 4.38 -12.50
C ILE A 109 -3.98 3.75 -13.85
N THR A 110 -2.93 3.27 -14.52
CA THR A 110 -3.10 2.36 -15.64
C THR A 110 -3.30 1.01 -15.00
N SER A 111 -4.55 0.70 -14.66
CA SER A 111 -4.99 -0.70 -14.68
C SER A 111 -4.51 -1.25 -16.02
N HIS A 112 -3.72 -2.32 -15.99
CA HIS A 112 -2.92 -2.93 -17.08
C HIS A 112 -1.46 -2.48 -17.22
N GLN A 113 -0.58 -3.10 -16.44
CA GLN A 113 0.10 -4.29 -16.98
C GLN A 113 -0.39 -5.51 -16.22
N GLU A 114 -1.48 -6.14 -16.68
CA GLU A 114 -1.48 -7.59 -16.69
C GLU A 114 -0.36 -7.97 -17.65
N ASN A 115 0.82 -8.25 -17.11
CA ASN A 115 1.88 -8.84 -17.89
C ASN A 115 1.46 -10.30 -18.14
N PRO A 116 1.22 -10.76 -19.39
CA PRO A 116 0.86 -12.15 -19.67
C PRO A 116 1.86 -13.17 -19.09
N LEU A 117 3.08 -12.70 -18.77
CA LEU A 117 4.13 -13.47 -18.12
C LEU A 117 3.85 -13.79 -16.63
N GLU A 118 3.19 -12.90 -15.88
CA GLU A 118 2.91 -13.12 -14.43
C GLU A 118 1.80 -14.16 -14.21
N LEU A 119 0.74 -14.13 -15.03
CA LEU A 119 -0.34 -15.12 -14.99
C LEU A 119 0.16 -16.52 -15.40
N SER A 120 1.21 -16.61 -16.23
CA SER A 120 1.84 -17.88 -16.61
C SER A 120 2.70 -18.48 -15.49
N TYR A 121 3.32 -17.64 -14.66
CA TYR A 121 4.17 -18.08 -13.55
C TYR A 121 3.33 -18.63 -12.39
N PHE A 122 2.24 -17.94 -12.03
CA PHE A 122 1.34 -18.41 -10.97
C PHE A 122 0.69 -19.75 -11.30
N ASN A 123 0.16 -19.91 -12.53
CA ASN A 123 -0.45 -21.17 -12.98
C ASN A 123 0.54 -22.34 -13.05
N LYS A 124 1.83 -22.08 -13.30
CA LYS A 124 2.87 -23.12 -13.31
C LYS A 124 3.16 -23.64 -11.90
N GLU A 125 3.13 -22.78 -10.89
CA GLU A 125 3.34 -23.17 -9.50
C GLU A 125 2.18 -24.00 -8.95
N THR A 126 0.92 -23.64 -9.25
CA THR A 126 -0.25 -24.39 -8.79
C THR A 126 -0.35 -25.78 -9.43
N ASN A 127 -0.11 -25.91 -10.74
CA ASN A 127 -0.19 -27.19 -11.44
C ASN A 127 0.87 -28.20 -10.95
N ASN A 128 2.09 -27.74 -10.67
CA ASN A 128 3.16 -28.60 -10.17
C ASN A 128 2.87 -29.11 -8.75
N ARG A 129 2.26 -28.28 -7.88
CA ARG A 129 1.89 -28.71 -6.54
C ARG A 129 0.81 -29.80 -6.56
N PHE A 130 -0.19 -29.69 -7.43
CA PHE A 130 -1.21 -30.74 -7.58
C PHE A 130 -0.63 -32.04 -8.14
N LEU A 131 0.22 -31.96 -9.16
CA LEU A 131 0.87 -33.14 -9.73
C LEU A 131 1.76 -33.87 -8.72
N ILE A 132 2.51 -33.12 -7.90
CA ILE A 132 3.35 -33.70 -6.84
C ILE A 132 2.48 -34.44 -5.80
N VAL A 133 1.38 -33.83 -5.35
CA VAL A 133 0.46 -34.47 -4.38
C VAL A 133 -0.15 -35.75 -4.94
N LEU A 134 -0.55 -35.76 -6.22
CA LEU A 134 -1.13 -36.95 -6.86
C LEU A 134 -0.11 -38.10 -6.97
N VAL A 135 1.14 -37.81 -7.32
CA VAL A 135 2.21 -38.83 -7.39
C VAL A 135 2.49 -39.44 -6.02
N PHE A 136 2.51 -38.64 -4.96
CA PHE A 136 2.69 -39.15 -3.59
C PHE A 136 1.55 -40.08 -3.16
N LEU A 137 0.30 -39.73 -3.47
CA LEU A 137 -0.86 -40.59 -3.15
C LEU A 137 -0.83 -41.93 -3.91
N ILE A 138 -0.46 -41.91 -5.20
CA ILE A 138 -0.35 -43.13 -6.00
C ILE A 138 0.81 -44.01 -5.52
N SER A 139 1.96 -43.42 -5.21
CA SER A 139 3.11 -44.16 -4.66
C SER A 139 2.77 -44.81 -3.31
N LEU A 140 2.07 -44.10 -2.42
CA LEU A 140 1.68 -44.61 -1.11
C LEU A 140 0.72 -45.80 -1.22
N THR A 141 -0.27 -45.70 -2.11
CA THR A 141 -1.25 -46.78 -2.32
C THR A 141 -0.61 -48.03 -2.92
N LEU A 142 0.28 -47.89 -3.91
CA LEU A 142 1.03 -49.01 -4.46
C LEU A 142 1.95 -49.67 -3.42
N PHE A 143 2.62 -48.87 -2.59
CA PHE A 143 3.46 -49.39 -1.52
C PHE A 143 2.65 -50.22 -0.52
N ILE A 144 1.48 -49.73 -0.11
CA ILE A 144 0.57 -50.45 0.78
C ILE A 144 0.11 -51.78 0.13
N LEU A 145 -0.29 -51.76 -1.14
CA LEU A 145 -0.70 -52.97 -1.86
C LEU A 145 0.44 -53.98 -2.01
N LEU A 146 1.67 -53.52 -2.29
CA LEU A 146 2.85 -54.37 -2.35
C LEU A 146 3.13 -55.03 -0.99
N VAL A 147 3.05 -54.27 0.11
CA VAL A 147 3.20 -54.83 1.47
C VAL A 147 2.12 -55.87 1.77
N ILE A 148 0.86 -55.61 1.40
CA ILE A 148 -0.25 -56.57 1.58
C ILE A 148 -0.01 -57.82 0.72
N PHE A 149 0.43 -57.67 -0.52
CA PHE A 149 0.71 -58.77 -1.43
C PHE A 149 1.89 -59.63 -0.93
N LEU A 150 2.97 -59.00 -0.47
CA LEU A 150 4.12 -59.68 0.13
C LEU A 150 3.75 -60.39 1.42
N ARG A 151 2.81 -59.85 2.21
CA ARG A 151 2.25 -60.53 3.38
C ARG A 151 1.38 -61.72 2.97
N ARG A 152 0.51 -61.59 1.96
CA ARG A 152 -0.33 -62.70 1.45
C ARG A 152 0.47 -63.84 0.83
N ARG A 153 1.60 -63.55 0.19
CA ARG A 153 2.46 -64.56 -0.45
C ARG A 153 3.33 -65.35 0.54
N ARG A 154 3.47 -64.86 1.78
CA ARG A 154 4.25 -65.50 2.85
C ARG A 154 3.43 -66.42 3.76
N TRP A 155 2.13 -66.57 3.49
CA TRP A 155 1.23 -67.51 4.16
C TRP A 155 0.81 -68.61 3.19
#